data_AF-A0A524ACP4-F1
#
_entry.id   AF-A0A524ACP4-F1
#
_cell.length_a   1.000
_cell.length_b   1.000
_cell.length_c   1.000
_cell.angle_alpha   90.00
_cell.angle_beta   90.00
_cell.angle_gamma   90.00
#
_symmetry.space_group_name_H-M   'P 1'
#
loop_
_entity.id
_entity.type
_entity.pdbx_description
1 polymer ?
#
loop_
_entity_poly.entity_id
_entity_poly.type
_entity_poly.pdbx_seq_one_letter_code
_entity_poly.pdbx_strand_id
1 'polypeptide(L)'
;MIPSRWPRWTVILIGLALAVAAIVTVLVLEPAAQAMAPKVEPTPTLPLLAYALPLSKNCQNCHFDQAALANAGADKGELDRLTIEPESLWTPHGRLGCVTCHRGTGDTEDVDAAHVGLIADPSLRFSEECLLCHRTMPDEFPQDQLRTPHGRAVAHGAEMNVACSDCHGGVGHGFDPVTGEVICPMSVCLDCHRARQLDSELSDCSNCHIGPHDVAAAMECNACHQSTEVWQEVELAVHPVELVGKHAEVQCFDCHQEPNFKGIQYTCSNCHQRPHDFGSDDCTECHSPAAGWKAAG
;
A
#
# COMPACT_ATOMS: atom_id res chain seq x y z
N MET A 1 13.92 -36.95 -35.42
CA MET A 1 13.84 -38.41 -35.66
C MET A 1 15.21 -38.89 -36.10
N ILE A 2 15.90 -39.69 -35.28
CA ILE A 2 17.26 -40.18 -35.60
C ILE A 2 17.11 -41.42 -36.51
N PRO A 3 17.87 -41.54 -37.62
CA PRO A 3 17.80 -42.70 -38.51
C PRO A 3 18.05 -44.01 -37.74
N SER A 4 17.25 -45.06 -37.96
CA SER A 4 17.27 -46.31 -37.18
C SER A 4 18.57 -47.13 -37.25
N ARG A 5 19.59 -46.62 -37.96
CA ARG A 5 20.88 -47.26 -38.22
C ARG A 5 22.03 -46.64 -37.41
N TRP A 6 21.76 -45.59 -36.63
CA TRP A 6 22.80 -44.88 -35.89
C TRP A 6 23.06 -45.56 -34.53
N PRO A 7 24.33 -45.82 -34.18
CA PRO A 7 24.67 -46.36 -32.87
C PRO A 7 24.25 -45.40 -31.76
N ARG A 8 23.64 -45.90 -30.67
CA ARG A 8 23.10 -45.07 -29.57
C ARG A 8 24.13 -44.11 -28.95
N TRP A 9 25.44 -44.41 -29.03
CA TRP A 9 26.50 -43.52 -28.53
C TRP A 9 26.66 -42.22 -29.33
N THR A 10 26.17 -42.15 -30.58
CA THR A 10 26.20 -40.90 -31.37
C THR A 10 25.35 -39.79 -30.75
N VAL A 11 24.29 -40.14 -30.02
CA VAL A 11 23.45 -39.17 -29.29
C VAL A 11 24.26 -38.45 -28.21
N ILE A 12 25.15 -39.19 -27.52
CA ILE A 12 26.01 -38.63 -26.46
C ILE A 12 26.98 -37.61 -27.06
N LEU A 13 27.60 -37.93 -28.21
CA LEU A 13 28.53 -37.02 -28.87
C LEU A 13 27.85 -35.78 -29.44
N ILE A 14 26.65 -35.94 -30.02
CA ILE A 14 25.86 -34.80 -30.49
C ILE A 14 25.47 -33.91 -29.31
N GLY A 15 25.04 -34.50 -28.18
CA GLY A 15 24.75 -33.75 -26.96
C GLY A 15 25.97 -32.99 -26.41
N LEU A 16 27.13 -33.63 -26.37
CA LEU A 16 28.40 -32.98 -25.98
C LEU A 16 28.77 -31.85 -26.92
N ALA A 17 28.65 -32.05 -28.24
CA ALA A 17 28.95 -31.02 -29.23
C ALA A 17 28.01 -29.81 -29.10
N LEU A 18 26.72 -30.03 -28.86
CA LEU A 18 25.75 -28.97 -28.62
C LEU A 18 26.03 -28.21 -27.31
N ALA A 19 26.40 -28.93 -26.25
CA ALA A 19 26.76 -28.31 -24.97
C ALA A 19 28.01 -27.43 -25.10
N VAL A 20 29.05 -27.93 -25.77
CA VAL A 20 30.27 -27.15 -26.05
C VAL A 20 29.94 -25.94 -26.92
N ALA A 21 29.14 -26.10 -27.96
CA ALA A 21 28.72 -24.99 -28.82
C ALA A 21 27.95 -23.92 -28.03
N ALA A 22 27.05 -24.31 -27.13
CA ALA A 22 26.32 -23.38 -26.28
C ALA A 22 27.25 -22.61 -25.33
N ILE A 23 28.18 -23.30 -24.67
CA ILE A 23 29.18 -22.68 -23.78
C ILE A 23 30.05 -21.69 -24.54
N VAL A 24 30.58 -22.09 -25.71
CA VAL A 24 31.40 -21.21 -26.56
C VAL A 24 30.59 -19.99 -27.01
N THR A 25 29.33 -20.18 -27.37
CA THR A 25 28.44 -19.06 -27.77
C THR A 25 28.25 -18.08 -26.62
N VAL A 26 28.00 -18.56 -25.39
CA VAL A 26 27.90 -17.70 -24.20
C VAL A 26 29.20 -16.95 -23.96
N LEU A 27 30.35 -17.63 -23.97
CA LEU A 27 31.66 -17.02 -23.71
C LEU A 27 32.04 -15.98 -24.78
N VAL A 28 31.62 -16.17 -26.03
CA VAL A 28 31.86 -15.20 -27.12
C VAL A 28 30.93 -13.99 -27.01
N LEU A 29 29.69 -14.18 -26.55
CA LEU A 29 28.69 -13.11 -26.45
C LEU A 29 28.78 -12.33 -25.12
N GLU A 30 29.33 -12.92 -24.07
CA GLU A 30 29.44 -12.32 -22.75
C GLU A 30 30.15 -10.94 -22.74
N PRO A 31 31.29 -10.73 -23.43
CA PRO A 31 31.96 -9.43 -23.44
C PRO A 31 31.11 -8.34 -24.12
N ALA A 32 30.36 -8.70 -25.17
CA ALA A 32 29.46 -7.78 -25.86
C ALA A 32 28.25 -7.44 -24.98
N ALA A 33 27.68 -8.43 -24.30
CA ALA A 33 26.61 -8.23 -23.33
C ALA A 33 27.04 -7.35 -22.15
N GLN A 34 28.25 -7.55 -21.61
CA GLN A 34 28.80 -6.71 -20.54
C GLN A 34 29.11 -5.28 -21.02
N ALA A 35 29.58 -5.11 -22.26
CA ALA A 35 29.82 -3.78 -22.83
C ALA A 35 28.52 -2.98 -23.08
N MET A 36 27.41 -3.69 -23.32
CA MET A 36 26.07 -3.11 -23.47
C MET A 36 25.29 -3.03 -22.15
N ALA A 37 25.79 -3.66 -21.09
CA ALA A 37 25.15 -3.60 -19.78
C ALA A 37 25.18 -2.14 -19.27
N PRO A 38 24.07 -1.63 -18.75
CA PRO A 38 24.06 -0.30 -18.15
C PRO A 38 25.09 -0.26 -17.02
N LYS A 39 26.01 0.72 -17.07
CA LYS A 39 26.89 0.99 -15.94
C LYS A 39 25.99 1.37 -14.77
N VAL A 40 25.97 0.54 -13.74
CA VAL A 40 25.34 0.88 -12.47
C VAL A 40 26.18 2.01 -11.89
N GLU A 41 25.68 3.24 -11.96
CA GLU A 41 26.29 4.34 -11.24
C GLU A 41 26.28 3.97 -9.75
N PRO A 42 27.42 4.10 -9.05
CA PRO A 42 27.44 3.86 -7.63
C PRO A 42 26.42 4.77 -6.97
N THR A 43 25.55 4.19 -6.12
CA THR A 43 24.58 4.97 -5.36
C THR A 43 25.30 6.13 -4.69
N PRO A 44 24.88 7.38 -4.93
CA PRO A 44 25.54 8.53 -4.34
C PRO A 44 25.67 8.34 -2.83
N THR A 45 26.87 8.59 -2.29
CA THR A 45 27.04 8.66 -0.84
C THR A 45 26.12 9.77 -0.34
N LEU A 46 25.14 9.40 0.48
CA LEU A 46 24.17 10.35 1.00
C LEU A 46 24.89 11.47 1.78
N PRO A 47 24.44 12.72 1.68
CA PRO A 47 24.97 13.79 2.51
C PRO A 47 24.75 13.44 3.98
N LEU A 48 25.77 13.66 4.80
CA LEU A 48 25.69 13.45 6.24
C LEU A 48 24.82 14.56 6.84
N LEU A 49 23.67 14.19 7.41
CA LEU A 49 22.86 15.14 8.18
C LEU A 49 23.53 15.35 9.55
N ALA A 50 23.94 16.57 9.84
CA ALA A 50 24.56 16.92 11.12
C ALA A 50 23.46 17.15 12.16
N TYR A 51 23.19 16.16 13.01
CA TYR A 51 22.24 16.32 14.11
C TYR A 51 22.70 17.44 15.04
N ALA A 52 21.79 18.36 15.35
CA ALA A 52 22.08 19.63 15.99
C ALA A 52 21.25 19.86 17.26
N LEU A 53 20.93 18.78 17.98
CA LEU A 53 20.26 18.83 19.28
C LEU A 53 20.91 19.80 20.28
N PRO A 54 22.25 19.85 20.47
CA PRO A 54 22.87 20.77 21.43
C PRO A 54 22.67 22.25 21.05
N LEU A 55 22.52 22.54 19.76
CA LEU A 55 22.33 23.89 19.23
C LEU A 55 20.86 24.33 19.33
N SER A 56 19.92 23.47 19.70
CA SER A 56 18.50 23.82 19.68
C SER A 56 17.98 24.37 21.01
N LYS A 57 18.85 24.49 22.03
CA LYS A 57 18.44 24.84 23.40
C LYS A 57 17.88 26.25 23.52
N ASN A 58 18.46 27.23 22.82
CA ASN A 58 17.97 28.61 22.88
C ASN A 58 16.60 28.76 22.21
N CYS A 59 16.32 27.96 21.17
CA CYS A 59 15.02 27.90 20.54
C CYS A 59 13.94 27.44 21.53
N GLN A 60 14.24 26.40 22.33
CA GLN A 60 13.32 25.85 23.33
C GLN A 60 12.94 26.90 24.39
N ASN A 61 13.88 27.74 24.81
CA ASN A 61 13.64 28.78 25.82
C ASN A 61 12.54 29.78 25.42
N CYS A 62 12.37 30.01 24.11
CA CYS A 62 11.30 30.86 23.60
C CYS A 62 10.08 30.03 23.20
N HIS A 63 10.26 29.03 22.34
CA HIS A 63 9.13 28.35 21.69
C HIS A 63 8.35 27.40 22.60
N PHE A 64 8.82 27.12 23.82
CA PHE A 64 8.04 26.32 24.79
C PHE A 64 7.25 27.17 25.78
N ASP A 65 7.35 28.49 25.69
CA ASP A 65 6.69 29.42 26.61
C ASP A 65 6.12 30.62 25.84
N GLN A 66 4.79 30.73 25.82
CA GLN A 66 4.09 31.87 25.21
C GLN A 66 4.49 33.22 25.80
N ALA A 67 4.83 33.28 27.09
CA ALA A 67 5.28 34.52 27.71
C ALA A 67 6.68 34.89 27.20
N ALA A 68 7.57 33.92 27.00
CA ALA A 68 8.88 34.15 26.40
C ALA A 68 8.75 34.63 24.95
N LEU A 69 7.87 34.02 24.14
CA LEU A 69 7.55 34.47 22.79
C LEU A 69 7.01 35.90 22.76
N ALA A 70 6.05 36.22 23.63
CA ALA A 70 5.50 37.57 23.73
C ALA A 70 6.58 38.60 24.12
N ASN A 71 7.47 38.25 25.05
CA ASN A 71 8.59 39.10 25.45
C ASN A 71 9.64 39.27 24.33
N ALA A 72 9.81 38.27 23.48
CA ALA A 72 10.65 38.32 22.29
C ALA A 72 10.01 39.11 21.13
N GLY A 73 8.78 39.64 21.31
CA GLY A 73 8.10 40.49 20.33
C GLY A 73 7.20 39.75 19.33
N ALA A 74 6.86 38.48 19.60
CA ALA A 74 5.90 37.75 18.78
C ALA A 74 4.51 38.38 18.82
N ASP A 75 3.78 38.31 17.70
CA ASP A 75 2.40 38.76 17.63
C ASP A 75 1.50 37.90 18.55
N LYS A 76 0.58 38.56 19.26
CA LYS A 76 -0.30 37.88 20.21
C LYS A 76 -1.22 36.85 19.57
N GLY A 77 -1.64 37.07 18.32
CA GLY A 77 -2.47 36.13 17.56
C GLY A 77 -1.71 34.89 17.10
N GLU A 78 -0.37 34.92 17.11
CA GLU A 78 0.48 33.84 16.62
C GLU A 78 1.08 32.98 17.75
N LEU A 79 0.87 33.35 19.01
CA LEU A 79 1.48 32.66 20.16
C LEU A 79 1.14 31.18 20.19
N ASP A 80 -0.12 30.81 19.96
CA ASP A 80 -0.56 29.41 19.95
C ASP A 80 0.14 28.61 18.83
N ARG A 81 0.28 29.20 17.64
CA ARG A 81 0.93 28.55 16.48
C ARG A 81 2.44 28.43 16.65
N LEU A 82 3.07 29.40 17.32
CA LEU A 82 4.53 29.44 17.53
C LEU A 82 4.98 28.63 18.75
N THR A 83 4.05 28.27 19.62
CA THR A 83 4.33 27.45 20.81
C THR A 83 4.41 25.98 20.43
N ILE A 84 5.44 25.33 20.94
CA ILE A 84 5.71 23.91 20.73
C ILE A 84 5.62 23.22 22.08
N GLU A 85 4.88 22.13 22.13
CA GLU A 85 4.76 21.31 23.33
C GLU A 85 6.12 20.69 23.72
N PRO A 86 6.60 20.82 24.96
CA PRO A 86 7.90 20.26 25.39
C PRO A 86 8.04 18.75 25.16
N GLU A 87 6.94 18.01 25.19
CA GLU A 87 6.85 16.56 24.95
C GLU A 87 7.33 16.20 23.53
N SER A 88 7.32 17.16 22.59
CA SER A 88 7.89 17.05 21.25
C SER A 88 9.32 16.50 21.27
N LEU A 89 10.13 16.88 22.27
CA LEU A 89 11.51 16.43 22.44
C LEU A 89 11.65 14.93 22.71
N TRP A 90 10.58 14.24 23.09
CA TRP A 90 10.62 12.81 23.37
C TRP A 90 10.44 11.97 22.12
N THR A 91 9.88 12.56 21.06
CA THR A 91 9.69 11.92 19.75
C THR A 91 11.05 11.67 19.08
N PRO A 92 11.14 10.67 18.16
CA PRO A 92 12.36 10.46 17.38
C PRO A 92 12.84 11.72 16.65
N HIS A 93 11.93 12.53 16.12
CA HIS A 93 12.23 13.77 15.40
C HIS A 93 12.69 14.89 16.33
N GLY A 94 12.03 15.09 17.48
CA GLY A 94 12.42 16.12 18.44
C GLY A 94 13.84 15.90 19.01
N ARG A 95 14.26 14.64 19.14
CA ARG A 95 15.63 14.28 19.56
C ARG A 95 16.71 14.64 18.54
N LEU A 96 16.36 14.92 17.29
CA LEU A 96 17.32 15.39 16.28
C LEU A 96 17.75 16.83 16.55
N GLY A 97 16.93 17.62 17.27
CA GLY A 97 17.11 19.06 17.46
C GLY A 97 16.42 19.88 16.38
N CYS A 98 15.78 20.99 16.79
CA CYS A 98 15.03 21.90 15.94
C CYS A 98 15.83 22.35 14.71
N VAL A 99 17.08 22.79 14.91
CA VAL A 99 17.90 23.35 13.83
C VAL A 99 18.38 22.31 12.81
N THR A 100 18.21 21.01 13.09
CA THR A 100 18.53 19.94 12.12
C THR A 100 17.66 20.03 10.87
N CYS A 101 16.38 20.36 11.04
CA CYS A 101 15.42 20.49 9.94
C CYS A 101 15.07 21.95 9.69
N HIS A 102 14.88 22.73 10.75
CA HIS A 102 14.49 24.14 10.64
C HIS A 102 15.68 25.06 10.33
N ARG A 103 16.93 24.58 10.36
CA ARG A 103 18.12 25.42 10.17
C ARG A 103 18.12 26.61 11.14
N GLY A 104 18.64 27.76 10.71
CA GLY A 104 18.82 28.93 11.57
C GLY A 104 20.09 28.85 12.43
N THR A 105 20.23 29.82 13.32
CA THR A 105 21.40 29.98 14.19
C THR A 105 20.99 29.65 15.62
N GLY A 106 21.20 28.42 16.06
CA GLY A 106 20.68 27.95 17.36
C GLY A 106 21.51 28.33 18.60
N ASP A 107 22.75 28.78 18.39
CA ASP A 107 23.71 29.13 19.45
C ASP A 107 23.69 30.61 19.86
N THR A 108 22.71 31.38 19.37
CA THR A 108 22.51 32.80 19.75
C THR A 108 21.25 32.99 20.58
N GLU A 109 21.23 34.04 21.39
CA GLU A 109 20.04 34.55 22.10
C GLU A 109 19.38 35.72 21.35
N ASP A 110 20.05 36.25 20.31
CA ASP A 110 19.51 37.29 19.45
C ASP A 110 18.46 36.70 18.49
N VAL A 111 17.23 37.20 18.61
CA VAL A 111 16.05 36.67 17.90
C VAL A 111 16.19 36.82 16.38
N ASP A 112 16.69 37.97 15.91
CA ASP A 112 16.82 38.23 14.48
C ASP A 112 17.90 37.31 13.87
N ALA A 113 19.04 37.19 14.56
CA ALA A 113 20.13 36.32 14.15
C ALA A 113 19.74 34.83 14.17
N ALA A 114 18.95 34.40 15.16
CA ALA A 114 18.48 33.03 15.27
C ALA A 114 17.64 32.61 14.05
N HIS A 115 16.86 33.53 13.50
CA HIS A 115 15.96 33.29 12.38
C HIS A 115 16.61 33.45 10.99
N VAL A 116 17.85 33.94 10.89
CA VAL A 116 18.55 34.03 9.61
C VAL A 116 18.71 32.64 8.99
N GLY A 117 18.08 32.40 7.84
CA GLY A 117 18.15 31.13 7.13
C GLY A 117 17.29 30.02 7.75
N LEU A 118 16.42 30.34 8.72
CA LEU A 118 15.43 29.42 9.26
C LEU A 118 14.45 28.97 8.16
N ILE A 119 14.19 27.68 8.13
CA ILE A 119 13.09 27.05 7.42
C ILE A 119 11.95 26.88 8.43
N ALA A 120 10.98 27.78 8.38
CA ALA A 120 9.83 27.75 9.28
C ALA A 120 9.01 26.46 9.11
N ASP A 121 8.82 26.06 7.85
CA ASP A 121 8.15 24.82 7.49
C ASP A 121 9.10 23.98 6.61
N PRO A 122 9.80 23.00 7.20
CA PRO A 122 10.58 22.01 6.44
C PRO A 122 9.71 21.33 5.38
N SER A 123 8.39 21.40 5.57
CA SER A 123 7.46 20.72 4.72
C SER A 123 7.31 21.26 3.28
N LEU A 124 7.78 22.49 3.06
CA LEU A 124 7.63 23.15 1.77
C LEU A 124 8.86 23.00 0.87
N ARG A 125 9.89 22.26 1.31
CA ARG A 125 11.17 22.09 0.60
C ARG A 125 11.45 20.61 0.27
N PHE A 126 10.36 19.84 0.09
CA PHE A 126 10.10 18.61 0.84
C PHE A 126 10.86 17.33 0.52
N SER A 127 11.25 17.08 -0.72
CA SER A 127 11.65 15.71 -1.07
C SER A 127 13.00 15.34 -0.48
N GLU A 128 13.99 16.23 -0.55
CA GLU A 128 15.36 15.79 -0.34
C GLU A 128 15.69 15.53 1.13
N GLU A 129 15.24 16.35 2.08
CA GLU A 129 15.66 16.25 3.49
C GLU A 129 15.01 15.08 4.23
N CYS A 130 13.70 14.88 4.07
CA CYS A 130 12.99 13.76 4.70
C CYS A 130 13.48 12.42 4.14
N LEU A 131 13.74 12.33 2.83
CA LEU A 131 14.20 11.12 2.17
C LEU A 131 15.63 10.72 2.55
N LEU A 132 16.42 11.59 3.21
CA LEU A 132 17.71 11.18 3.78
C LEU A 132 17.53 10.09 4.84
N CYS A 133 16.45 10.18 5.63
CA CYS A 133 16.13 9.24 6.70
C CYS A 133 15.01 8.27 6.29
N HIS A 134 13.93 8.76 5.67
CA HIS A 134 12.76 7.98 5.24
C HIS A 134 12.93 7.46 3.80
N ARG A 135 13.96 6.65 3.59
CA ARG A 135 14.32 6.10 2.26
C ARG A 135 13.39 5.00 1.78
N THR A 136 12.75 4.31 2.72
CA THR A 136 11.84 3.22 2.44
C THR A 136 10.47 3.62 2.93
N MET A 137 9.59 3.91 1.98
CA MET A 137 8.18 4.20 2.24
C MET A 137 7.39 3.08 1.55
N PRO A 138 6.98 2.03 2.28
CA PRO A 138 6.20 0.97 1.68
C PRO A 138 4.80 1.48 1.33
N ASP A 139 4.23 0.93 0.26
CA ASP A 139 2.85 1.22 -0.12
C ASP A 139 1.84 0.29 0.55
N GLU A 140 2.32 -0.79 1.17
CA GLU A 140 1.49 -1.83 1.79
C GLU A 140 1.98 -2.13 3.21
N PHE A 141 1.02 -2.27 4.12
CA PHE A 141 1.20 -2.67 5.51
C PHE A 141 0.31 -3.90 5.79
N PRO A 142 0.77 -5.12 5.44
CA PRO A 142 -0.06 -6.33 5.51
C PRO A 142 -0.59 -6.66 6.90
N GLN A 143 0.20 -6.38 7.94
CA GLN A 143 -0.17 -6.63 9.33
C GLN A 143 -1.38 -5.79 9.79
N ASP A 144 -1.54 -4.60 9.21
CA ASP A 144 -2.63 -3.68 9.51
C ASP A 144 -3.73 -3.73 8.43
N GLN A 145 -3.54 -4.56 7.38
CA GLN A 145 -4.40 -4.63 6.20
C GLN A 145 -4.62 -3.27 5.52
N LEU A 146 -3.58 -2.43 5.50
CA LEU A 146 -3.64 -1.08 4.95
C LEU A 146 -2.73 -0.92 3.74
N ARG A 147 -3.19 -0.08 2.81
CA ARG A 147 -2.41 0.47 1.71
C ARG A 147 -2.26 1.96 1.95
N THR A 148 -1.04 2.45 1.90
CA THR A 148 -0.76 3.88 1.96
C THR A 148 -0.11 4.24 0.64
N PRO A 149 -0.71 5.09 -0.20
CA PRO A 149 -0.25 5.24 -1.57
C PRO A 149 0.98 6.14 -1.66
N HIS A 150 2.07 5.94 -0.88
CA HIS A 150 3.27 6.76 -0.94
C HIS A 150 3.81 6.86 -2.38
N GLY A 151 3.82 5.78 -3.15
CA GLY A 151 4.24 5.77 -4.55
C GLY A 151 3.38 6.66 -5.46
N ARG A 152 2.06 6.77 -5.21
CA ARG A 152 1.15 7.66 -5.96
C ARG A 152 1.05 9.07 -5.36
N ALA A 153 1.19 9.21 -4.04
CA ALA A 153 1.08 10.47 -3.30
C ALA A 153 2.37 11.29 -3.40
N VAL A 154 3.54 10.65 -3.41
CA VAL A 154 4.81 11.31 -3.72
C VAL A 154 4.79 11.84 -5.16
N ALA A 155 4.10 11.16 -6.08
CA ALA A 155 3.84 11.68 -7.42
C ALA A 155 2.90 12.92 -7.40
N HIS A 156 1.82 12.89 -6.58
CA HIS A 156 0.99 14.08 -6.33
C HIS A 156 1.81 15.26 -5.77
N GLY A 157 2.82 15.00 -4.94
CA GLY A 157 3.59 16.07 -4.30
C GLY A 157 4.37 16.95 -5.29
N ALA A 158 4.93 16.36 -6.34
CA ALA A 158 5.66 17.12 -7.36
C ALA A 158 4.75 17.91 -8.31
N GLU A 159 3.56 17.38 -8.62
CA GLU A 159 2.67 17.94 -9.64
C GLU A 159 1.53 18.79 -9.06
N MET A 160 1.10 18.50 -7.83
CA MET A 160 -0.08 19.10 -7.19
C MET A 160 0.23 19.89 -5.92
N ASN A 161 1.52 20.13 -5.62
CA ASN A 161 1.98 20.89 -4.46
C ASN A 161 1.44 20.33 -3.13
N VAL A 162 1.55 19.00 -2.97
CA VAL A 162 1.23 18.26 -1.75
C VAL A 162 2.54 17.93 -1.03
N ALA A 163 2.69 18.36 0.22
CA ALA A 163 3.81 18.04 1.09
C ALA A 163 3.50 16.79 1.93
N CYS A 164 4.50 16.05 2.40
CA CYS A 164 4.15 14.89 3.24
C CYS A 164 3.65 15.30 4.63
N SER A 165 3.83 16.55 5.07
CA SER A 165 3.14 17.10 6.25
C SER A 165 1.63 17.27 6.05
N ASP A 166 1.14 17.35 4.81
CA ASP A 166 -0.31 17.39 4.55
C ASP A 166 -0.99 16.09 5.01
N CYS A 167 -0.23 14.99 5.05
CA CYS A 167 -0.68 13.69 5.54
C CYS A 167 -0.09 13.35 6.93
N HIS A 168 1.19 13.66 7.16
CA HIS A 168 1.93 13.34 8.39
C HIS A 168 2.01 14.50 9.38
N GLY A 169 1.22 15.56 9.20
CA GLY A 169 1.16 16.71 10.11
C GLY A 169 2.51 17.38 10.39
N GLY A 170 2.56 18.09 11.52
CA GLY A 170 3.78 18.69 12.08
C GLY A 170 4.68 17.64 12.73
N VAL A 171 5.31 16.79 11.91
CA VAL A 171 6.17 15.70 12.37
C VAL A 171 7.18 16.22 13.41
N GLY A 172 7.19 15.61 14.59
CA GLY A 172 8.08 16.01 15.67
C GLY A 172 7.55 17.06 16.63
N HIS A 173 6.38 17.66 16.38
CA HIS A 173 5.68 18.58 17.29
C HIS A 173 4.48 17.91 17.98
N GLY A 174 4.66 16.67 18.46
CA GLY A 174 3.59 15.89 19.10
C GLY A 174 2.66 15.16 18.11
N PHE A 175 2.87 15.34 16.80
CA PHE A 175 2.23 14.49 15.80
C PHE A 175 2.97 13.15 15.69
N ASP A 176 2.29 12.07 16.09
CA ASP A 176 2.80 10.70 16.05
C ASP A 176 2.02 9.84 15.04
N PRO A 177 2.52 9.70 13.80
CA PRO A 177 1.89 8.84 12.81
C PRO A 177 2.18 7.34 13.01
N VAL A 178 3.04 6.97 13.98
CA VAL A 178 3.63 5.62 14.10
C VAL A 178 3.03 4.83 15.27
N THR A 179 2.65 5.48 16.37
CA THR A 179 2.01 4.78 17.51
C THR A 179 0.53 4.44 17.31
N GLY A 180 -0.11 5.00 16.28
CA GLY A 180 -1.47 4.62 15.87
C GLY A 180 -2.60 5.22 16.70
N GLU A 181 -2.33 6.11 17.67
CA GLU A 181 -3.40 6.90 18.32
C GLU A 181 -3.96 7.99 17.39
N VAL A 182 -3.20 8.39 16.37
CA VAL A 182 -3.68 9.08 15.18
C VAL A 182 -3.24 8.26 13.98
N ILE A 183 -4.03 7.24 13.66
CA ILE A 183 -4.02 6.60 12.33
C ILE A 183 -3.93 7.75 11.33
N CYS A 184 -2.96 7.74 10.41
CA CYS A 184 -3.01 8.58 9.22
C CYS A 184 -4.40 8.37 8.66
N PRO A 185 -5.37 9.27 8.92
CA PRO A 185 -6.74 8.87 8.78
C PRO A 185 -6.82 8.71 7.28
N MET A 186 -7.05 7.49 6.78
CA MET A 186 -7.06 7.27 5.33
C MET A 186 -8.18 8.12 4.67
N SER A 187 -9.03 8.75 5.50
CA SER A 187 -9.88 9.87 5.14
C SER A 187 -9.13 11.12 4.70
N VAL A 188 -7.84 11.36 4.99
CA VAL A 188 -7.09 12.57 4.59
C VAL A 188 -7.13 12.77 3.09
N CYS A 189 -7.05 11.67 2.32
CA CYS A 189 -7.24 11.68 0.87
C CYS A 189 -8.65 12.18 0.52
N LEU A 190 -9.69 11.57 1.12
CA LEU A 190 -11.08 11.90 0.86
C LEU A 190 -11.50 13.27 1.38
N ASP A 191 -10.95 13.70 2.52
CA ASP A 191 -11.24 14.95 3.21
C ASP A 191 -10.57 16.11 2.46
N CYS A 192 -9.33 15.94 2.00
CA CYS A 192 -8.67 16.89 1.12
C CYS A 192 -9.42 17.03 -0.21
N HIS A 193 -9.75 15.92 -0.88
CA HIS A 193 -10.51 15.95 -2.13
C HIS A 193 -11.92 16.54 -1.93
N ARG A 194 -12.62 16.20 -0.84
CA ARG A 194 -13.93 16.77 -0.50
C ARG A 194 -13.85 18.27 -0.22
N ALA A 195 -12.90 18.69 0.61
CA ALA A 195 -12.70 20.10 0.95
C ALA A 195 -12.37 20.96 -0.27
N ARG A 196 -11.61 20.39 -1.23
CA ARG A 196 -11.24 21.04 -2.49
C ARG A 196 -12.22 20.80 -3.65
N GLN A 197 -13.28 20.04 -3.43
CA GLN A 197 -14.27 19.66 -4.46
C GLN A 197 -13.61 19.00 -5.69
N LEU A 198 -12.64 18.13 -5.45
CA LEU A 198 -11.95 17.35 -6.47
C LEU A 198 -12.56 15.95 -6.53
N ASP A 199 -12.68 15.42 -7.75
CA ASP A 199 -12.99 14.01 -7.93
C ASP A 199 -11.87 13.15 -7.34
N SER A 200 -12.22 11.99 -6.79
CA SER A 200 -11.25 11.02 -6.25
C SER A 200 -11.52 9.65 -6.84
N GLU A 201 -10.53 9.11 -7.55
CA GLU A 201 -10.53 7.71 -7.99
C GLU A 201 -10.22 6.73 -6.83
N LEU A 202 -9.92 7.26 -5.64
CA LEU A 202 -9.56 6.48 -4.44
C LEU A 202 -10.76 6.28 -3.50
N SER A 203 -11.99 6.37 -4.00
CA SER A 203 -13.20 6.13 -3.20
C SER A 203 -13.42 4.65 -2.87
N ASP A 204 -12.86 3.76 -3.67
CA ASP A 204 -13.05 2.32 -3.47
C ASP A 204 -12.20 1.82 -2.29
N CYS A 205 -12.79 0.93 -1.48
CA CYS A 205 -12.19 0.45 -0.24
C CYS A 205 -10.83 -0.23 -0.49
N SER A 206 -10.71 -0.92 -1.63
CA SER A 206 -9.52 -1.65 -2.08
C SER A 206 -8.30 -0.75 -2.33
N ASN A 207 -8.50 0.57 -2.51
CA ASN A 207 -7.41 1.54 -2.64
C ASN A 207 -6.68 1.79 -1.31
N CYS A 208 -7.37 1.61 -0.19
CA CYS A 208 -6.85 1.89 1.16
C CYS A 208 -6.70 0.63 2.01
N HIS A 209 -7.46 -0.43 1.71
CA HIS A 209 -7.47 -1.67 2.48
C HIS A 209 -6.97 -2.85 1.65
N ILE A 210 -6.22 -3.72 2.30
CA ILE A 210 -5.84 -5.03 1.76
C ILE A 210 -6.98 -5.99 2.12
N GLY A 211 -7.72 -6.45 1.11
CA GLY A 211 -8.86 -7.33 1.34
C GLY A 211 -8.44 -8.71 1.90
N PRO A 212 -9.17 -9.26 2.88
CA PRO A 212 -8.82 -10.52 3.53
C PRO A 212 -9.25 -11.76 2.73
N HIS A 213 -10.02 -11.57 1.65
CA HIS A 213 -10.55 -12.64 0.80
C HIS A 213 -9.88 -12.60 -0.57
N ASP A 214 -9.69 -13.78 -1.18
CA ASP A 214 -9.12 -13.90 -2.52
C ASP A 214 -9.93 -13.13 -3.59
N VAL A 215 -11.22 -12.91 -3.34
CA VAL A 215 -12.11 -12.17 -4.24
C VAL A 215 -11.85 -10.67 -4.28
N ALA A 216 -11.19 -10.10 -3.26
CA ALA A 216 -10.97 -8.66 -3.14
C ALA A 216 -10.04 -8.10 -4.24
N ALA A 217 -9.34 -8.97 -4.97
CA ALA A 217 -8.55 -8.59 -6.14
C ALA A 217 -9.40 -8.39 -7.41
N ALA A 218 -10.63 -8.91 -7.44
CA ALA A 218 -11.50 -8.94 -8.62
C ALA A 218 -12.84 -8.22 -8.41
N MET A 219 -13.18 -7.84 -7.17
CA MET A 219 -14.45 -7.20 -6.87
C MET A 219 -14.32 -6.13 -5.79
N GLU A 220 -15.17 -5.11 -5.89
CA GLU A 220 -15.26 -4.09 -4.86
C GLU A 220 -15.96 -4.61 -3.62
N CYS A 221 -15.51 -4.12 -2.46
CA CYS A 221 -16.03 -4.58 -1.16
C CYS A 221 -17.53 -4.31 -1.01
N ASN A 222 -18.02 -3.22 -1.60
CA ASN A 222 -19.43 -2.82 -1.58
C ASN A 222 -20.38 -3.77 -2.34
N ALA A 223 -19.84 -4.71 -3.13
CA ALA A 223 -20.63 -5.76 -3.75
C ALA A 223 -21.23 -6.73 -2.70
N CYS A 224 -20.60 -6.84 -1.53
CA CYS A 224 -21.06 -7.67 -0.42
C CYS A 224 -21.29 -6.85 0.86
N HIS A 225 -20.39 -5.91 1.17
CA HIS A 225 -20.44 -5.06 2.36
C HIS A 225 -21.20 -3.75 2.09
N GLN A 226 -22.51 -3.75 2.33
CA GLN A 226 -23.38 -2.62 2.00
C GLN A 226 -23.25 -1.42 2.95
N SER A 227 -22.66 -1.59 4.13
CA SER A 227 -22.44 -0.52 5.11
C SER A 227 -21.21 -0.82 5.98
N THR A 228 -20.50 0.23 6.37
CA THR A 228 -19.40 0.15 7.34
C THR A 228 -19.89 -0.01 8.78
N GLU A 229 -21.14 0.36 9.08
CA GLU A 229 -21.74 0.21 10.42
C GLU A 229 -22.06 -1.24 10.75
N VAL A 230 -22.50 -2.00 9.74
CA VAL A 230 -22.85 -3.41 9.85
C VAL A 230 -21.95 -4.27 8.97
N TRP A 231 -20.66 -3.91 8.90
CA TRP A 231 -19.71 -4.50 7.95
C TRP A 231 -19.65 -6.04 7.98
N GLN A 232 -19.80 -6.63 9.17
CA GLN A 232 -19.77 -8.09 9.35
C GLN A 232 -21.08 -8.78 8.95
N GLU A 233 -22.17 -8.03 8.79
CA GLU A 233 -23.48 -8.55 8.42
C GLU A 233 -23.58 -8.62 6.89
N VAL A 234 -23.06 -9.71 6.33
CA VAL A 234 -23.18 -10.02 4.89
C VAL A 234 -24.14 -11.18 4.72
N GLU A 235 -25.27 -10.93 4.05
CA GLU A 235 -26.19 -11.99 3.63
C GLU A 235 -25.68 -12.62 2.31
N LEU A 236 -24.87 -13.68 2.42
CA LEU A 236 -24.31 -14.40 1.28
C LEU A 236 -25.31 -15.36 0.58
N ALA A 237 -26.55 -15.44 1.06
CA ALA A 237 -27.49 -16.49 0.70
C ALA A 237 -28.86 -15.95 0.28
N VAL A 238 -28.94 -15.34 -0.89
CA VAL A 238 -30.22 -15.32 -1.63
C VAL A 238 -29.99 -15.92 -3.01
N HIS A 239 -29.87 -17.24 -3.04
CA HIS A 239 -30.00 -17.98 -4.29
C HIS A 239 -31.50 -18.17 -4.58
N PRO A 240 -31.94 -18.04 -5.85
CA PRO A 240 -33.32 -18.35 -6.24
C PRO A 240 -33.74 -19.80 -5.94
N VAL A 241 -32.76 -20.67 -5.72
CA VAL A 241 -32.92 -22.06 -5.28
C VAL A 241 -32.17 -22.27 -3.97
N GLU A 242 -32.76 -23.02 -3.05
CA GLU A 242 -32.11 -23.35 -1.78
C GLU A 242 -30.95 -24.34 -2.03
N LEU A 243 -29.73 -23.94 -1.71
CA LEU A 243 -28.56 -24.81 -1.80
C LEU A 243 -28.48 -25.68 -0.54
N VAL A 244 -29.06 -26.89 -0.61
CA VAL A 244 -29.12 -27.86 0.50
C VAL A 244 -28.31 -29.12 0.20
N GLY A 245 -28.02 -29.90 1.25
CA GLY A 245 -27.27 -31.15 1.12
C GLY A 245 -25.86 -30.89 0.56
N LYS A 246 -25.45 -31.67 -0.45
CA LYS A 246 -24.13 -31.50 -1.09
C LYS A 246 -23.97 -30.19 -1.86
N HIS A 247 -25.05 -29.56 -2.29
CA HIS A 247 -24.97 -28.24 -2.92
C HIS A 247 -24.64 -27.13 -1.92
N ALA A 248 -24.85 -27.34 -0.61
CA ALA A 248 -24.45 -26.37 0.41
C ALA A 248 -22.93 -26.33 0.63
N GLU A 249 -22.19 -27.34 0.16
CA GLU A 249 -20.74 -27.47 0.34
C GLU A 249 -19.92 -26.86 -0.81
N VAL A 250 -20.57 -26.47 -1.92
CA VAL A 250 -19.89 -25.94 -3.12
C VAL A 250 -19.42 -24.50 -2.91
N GLN A 251 -18.27 -24.15 -3.49
CA GLN A 251 -17.76 -22.78 -3.43
C GLN A 251 -18.47 -21.91 -4.48
N CYS A 252 -18.62 -20.60 -4.22
CA CYS A 252 -19.32 -19.68 -5.14
C CYS A 252 -18.74 -19.75 -6.56
N PHE A 253 -17.41 -19.80 -6.68
CA PHE A 253 -16.71 -19.79 -7.96
C PHE A 253 -16.65 -21.14 -8.67
N ASP A 254 -17.19 -22.20 -8.06
CA ASP A 254 -17.40 -23.48 -8.77
C ASP A 254 -18.46 -23.32 -9.86
N CYS A 255 -19.40 -22.40 -9.66
CA CYS A 255 -20.48 -22.07 -10.60
C CYS A 255 -20.28 -20.68 -11.24
N HIS A 256 -19.77 -19.71 -10.50
CA HIS A 256 -19.59 -18.33 -10.95
C HIS A 256 -18.16 -18.08 -11.42
N GLN A 257 -17.92 -18.00 -12.73
CA GLN A 257 -16.55 -17.83 -13.29
C GLN A 257 -15.93 -16.45 -13.02
N GLU A 258 -16.75 -15.47 -12.65
CA GLU A 258 -16.41 -14.08 -12.31
C GLU A 258 -17.43 -13.62 -11.24
N PRO A 259 -17.30 -12.44 -10.58
CA PRO A 259 -18.36 -11.89 -9.72
C PRO A 259 -19.66 -11.50 -10.48
N ASN A 260 -19.94 -12.20 -11.58
CA ASN A 260 -21.22 -12.21 -12.26
C ASN A 260 -22.09 -13.34 -11.69
N PHE A 261 -22.95 -12.97 -10.75
CA PHE A 261 -23.91 -13.89 -10.14
C PHE A 261 -25.18 -14.12 -10.97
N LYS A 262 -25.22 -13.59 -12.21
CA LYS A 262 -26.37 -13.68 -13.12
C LYS A 262 -26.13 -14.72 -14.21
N GLY A 263 -27.21 -15.19 -14.83
CA GLY A 263 -27.16 -16.03 -16.03
C GLY A 263 -26.93 -17.52 -15.77
N ILE A 264 -26.74 -17.94 -14.52
CA ILE A 264 -26.77 -19.35 -14.16
C ILE A 264 -28.22 -19.83 -14.19
N GLN A 265 -28.47 -20.84 -15.01
CA GLN A 265 -29.73 -21.55 -15.02
C GLN A 265 -29.67 -22.67 -13.98
N TYR A 266 -30.57 -22.62 -12.99
CA TYR A 266 -30.62 -23.57 -11.87
C TYR A 266 -31.33 -24.88 -12.23
N THR A 267 -31.04 -25.46 -13.39
CA THR A 267 -31.56 -26.77 -13.81
C THR A 267 -30.51 -27.84 -13.57
N CYS A 268 -30.93 -29.02 -13.10
CA CYS A 268 -30.03 -30.12 -12.73
C CYS A 268 -29.05 -30.50 -13.86
N SER A 269 -29.52 -30.43 -15.11
CA SER A 269 -28.76 -30.75 -16.32
C SER A 269 -27.60 -29.81 -16.64
N ASN A 270 -27.54 -28.62 -16.04
CA ASN A 270 -26.41 -27.69 -16.27
C ASN A 270 -25.14 -28.14 -15.55
N CYS A 271 -25.26 -28.91 -14.47
CA CYS A 271 -24.12 -29.43 -13.70
C CYS A 271 -24.04 -30.96 -13.75
N HIS A 272 -25.17 -31.65 -13.88
CA HIS A 272 -25.24 -33.11 -13.82
C HIS A 272 -25.66 -33.71 -15.16
N GLN A 273 -24.91 -34.70 -15.61
CA GLN A 273 -25.28 -35.49 -16.79
C GLN A 273 -26.29 -36.57 -16.39
N ARG A 274 -27.34 -36.71 -17.21
CA ARG A 274 -28.34 -37.76 -17.04
C ARG A 274 -27.72 -39.13 -17.38
N PRO A 275 -27.65 -40.10 -16.44
CA PRO A 275 -26.99 -41.38 -16.69
C PRO A 275 -27.95 -42.47 -17.21
N HIS A 276 -29.25 -42.19 -17.27
CA HIS A 276 -30.31 -43.14 -17.64
C HIS A 276 -31.30 -42.54 -18.65
N ASP A 277 -32.02 -43.41 -19.36
CA ASP A 277 -32.94 -43.07 -20.45
C ASP A 277 -34.43 -43.10 -20.05
N PHE A 278 -34.75 -43.51 -18.83
CA PHE A 278 -36.11 -43.54 -18.28
C PHE A 278 -36.40 -42.37 -17.33
N GLY A 279 -37.68 -42.05 -17.13
CA GLY A 279 -38.17 -40.93 -16.30
C GLY A 279 -38.38 -39.63 -17.08
N SER A 280 -38.97 -38.61 -16.44
CA SER A 280 -39.08 -37.27 -17.02
C SER A 280 -37.75 -36.49 -16.93
N ASP A 281 -37.71 -35.28 -17.50
CA ASP A 281 -36.59 -34.35 -17.31
C ASP A 281 -36.66 -33.60 -15.97
N ASP A 282 -37.77 -33.75 -15.24
CA ASP A 282 -37.87 -33.27 -13.86
C ASP A 282 -37.20 -34.27 -12.91
N CYS A 283 -35.93 -34.00 -12.62
CA CYS A 283 -35.11 -34.83 -11.73
C CYS A 283 -35.70 -34.92 -10.31
N THR A 284 -36.54 -33.95 -9.92
CA THR A 284 -37.11 -33.86 -8.57
C THR A 284 -38.21 -34.89 -8.30
N GLU A 285 -38.75 -35.52 -9.35
CA GLU A 285 -39.71 -36.63 -9.21
C GLU A 285 -39.12 -37.85 -8.50
N CYS A 286 -37.79 -38.04 -8.58
CA CYS A 286 -37.10 -39.20 -8.01
C CYS A 286 -35.93 -38.82 -7.08
N HIS A 287 -35.37 -37.61 -7.22
CA HIS A 287 -34.19 -37.17 -6.49
C HIS A 287 -34.48 -35.92 -5.66
N SER A 288 -34.00 -35.89 -4.42
CA SER A 288 -34.07 -34.69 -3.58
C SER A 288 -32.70 -34.01 -3.53
N PRO A 289 -32.61 -32.68 -3.71
CA PRO A 289 -31.36 -31.94 -3.54
C PRO A 289 -30.68 -32.18 -2.18
N ALA A 290 -31.45 -32.45 -1.12
CA ALA A 290 -30.94 -32.73 0.21
C ALA A 290 -30.45 -34.19 0.38
N ALA A 291 -31.14 -35.16 -0.23
CA ALA A 291 -30.82 -36.59 -0.10
C ALA A 291 -29.79 -37.10 -1.14
N GLY A 292 -29.54 -36.30 -2.19
CA GLY A 292 -28.68 -36.67 -3.30
C GLY A 292 -29.33 -37.66 -4.27
N TRP A 293 -28.51 -38.28 -5.12
CA TRP A 293 -28.97 -39.15 -6.22
C TRP A 293 -29.38 -40.57 -5.81
N LYS A 294 -29.34 -40.88 -4.51
CA LYS A 294 -29.85 -42.17 -4.02
C LYS A 294 -31.38 -42.10 -4.01
N ALA A 295 -32.04 -43.10 -4.60
CA ALA A 295 -33.49 -43.18 -4.62
C ALA A 295 -34.04 -43.03 -3.20
N ALA A 296 -35.03 -42.15 -3.02
CA ALA A 296 -35.92 -42.26 -1.88
C ALA A 296 -36.58 -43.64 -1.99
N GLY A 297 -36.32 -44.51 -1.01
CA GLY A 297 -36.77 -45.90 -1.01
C GLY A 297 -38.27 -46.05 -1.02
#